data_AF-A0A931QMJ1-F1
#
_entry.id   AF-A0A931QMJ1-F1
#
_cell.length_a   1.000
_cell.length_b   1.000
_cell.length_c   1.000
_cell.angle_alpha   90.00
_cell.angle_beta   90.00
_cell.angle_gamma   90.00
#
_symmetry.space_group_name_H-M   'P 1'
#
loop_
_entity.id
_entity.type
_entity.pdbx_description
1 polymer ?
#
loop_
_entity_poly.entity_id
_entity_poly.type
_entity_poly.pdbx_seq_one_letter_code
_entity_poly.pdbx_strand_id
1 'polypeptide(L)'
;YIEKDDSVRVVDFKTGKNKEEKGSLQLPIYSLLLNALQKRKVSGASYWYVDKDDSPLSVELPDISESKENVLDLARKVKIARERMAFNCFYGPGGCFACRPFEKIISGQAEFVGLGEYNQEMYII
;
A
#
# COMPACT_ATOMS: atom_id res chain seq x y z
N TYR A 1 -7.36 4.37 21.52
CA TYR A 1 -8.59 4.06 22.27
C TYR A 1 -9.30 5.36 22.59
N ILE A 2 -10.62 5.40 22.51
CA ILE A 2 -11.45 6.55 22.87
C ILE A 2 -12.35 6.10 24.01
N GLU A 3 -12.08 6.61 25.21
CA GLU A 3 -12.77 6.18 26.44
C GLU A 3 -14.24 6.61 26.46
N LYS A 4 -14.54 7.80 25.94
CA LYS A 4 -15.89 8.41 25.95
C LYS A 4 -16.97 7.50 25.34
N ASP A 5 -16.64 6.73 24.32
CA ASP A 5 -17.59 5.89 23.57
C ASP A 5 -17.11 4.44 23.37
N ASP A 6 -16.13 4.02 24.19
CA ASP A 6 -15.47 2.71 24.15
C ASP A 6 -15.06 2.25 22.73
N SER A 7 -14.58 3.20 21.92
CA SER A 7 -14.22 2.94 20.53
C SER A 7 -12.72 2.95 20.28
N VAL A 8 -12.33 2.48 19.11
CA VAL A 8 -10.97 2.56 18.60
C VAL A 8 -10.94 3.30 17.26
N ARG A 9 -9.81 3.94 16.97
CA ARG A 9 -9.54 4.58 15.68
C ARG A 9 -8.24 4.03 15.11
N VAL A 10 -8.15 3.99 13.80
CA VAL A 10 -6.88 3.72 13.12
C VAL A 10 -6.08 5.01 13.03
N VAL A 11 -4.78 4.90 13.29
CA VAL A 11 -3.81 5.96 12.98
C VAL A 11 -2.74 5.31 12.11
N ASP A 12 -2.61 5.83 10.90
CA ASP A 12 -1.64 5.36 9.91
C ASP A 12 -0.56 6.42 9.73
N PHE A 13 0.66 6.06 10.10
CA PHE A 13 1.82 6.95 10.11
C PHE A 13 2.49 6.94 8.74
N LYS A 14 2.75 8.14 8.21
CA LYS A 14 3.31 8.35 6.88
C LYS A 14 4.57 9.21 7.00
N THR A 15 5.65 8.78 6.37
CA THR A 15 6.88 9.59 6.17
C THR A 15 6.97 10.12 4.74
N GLY A 16 6.01 9.76 3.88
CA GLY A 16 5.98 10.19 2.50
C GLY A 16 5.80 11.70 2.34
N LYS A 17 6.44 12.26 1.30
CA LYS A 17 6.27 13.69 0.96
C LYS A 17 4.91 13.99 0.35
N ASN A 18 4.26 13.04 -0.31
CA ASN A 18 2.98 13.27 -0.97
C ASN A 18 1.83 12.78 -0.08
N LYS A 19 0.69 13.45 -0.18
CA LYS A 19 -0.54 12.99 0.46
C LYS A 19 -1.06 11.76 -0.26
N GLU A 20 -1.69 10.87 0.50
CA GLU A 20 -2.36 9.68 -0.02
C GLU A 20 -3.41 10.08 -1.05
N GLU A 21 -3.44 9.35 -2.17
CA GLU A 21 -4.40 9.61 -3.24
C GLU A 21 -5.80 9.14 -2.86
N LYS A 22 -6.82 9.86 -3.34
CA LYS A 22 -8.23 9.52 -3.07
C LYS A 22 -8.63 8.12 -3.58
N GLY A 23 -7.94 7.59 -4.58
CA GLY A 23 -8.20 6.25 -5.16
C GLY A 23 -7.48 5.10 -4.47
N SER A 24 -6.77 5.34 -3.37
CA SER A 24 -6.02 4.31 -2.65
C SER A 24 -6.96 3.25 -2.07
N LEU A 25 -6.60 1.96 -2.23
CA LEU A 25 -7.34 0.85 -1.61
C LEU A 25 -7.04 0.68 -0.12
N GLN A 26 -6.16 1.49 0.46
CA GLN A 26 -5.76 1.38 1.85
C GLN A 26 -6.95 1.49 2.83
N LEU A 27 -7.77 2.55 2.73
CA LEU A 27 -8.94 2.72 3.61
C LEU A 27 -10.04 1.68 3.35
N PRO A 28 -10.37 1.31 2.09
CA PRO A 28 -11.24 0.17 1.82
C PRO A 28 -10.78 -1.12 2.53
N ILE A 29 -9.50 -1.44 2.47
CA ILE A 29 -8.95 -2.63 3.13
C ILE A 29 -9.07 -2.53 4.66
N TYR A 30 -8.74 -1.38 5.25
CA TYR A 30 -8.94 -1.16 6.69
C TYR A 30 -10.41 -1.30 7.08
N SER A 31 -11.33 -0.71 6.33
CA SER A 31 -12.77 -0.79 6.61
C SER A 31 -13.24 -2.25 6.68
N LEU A 32 -12.84 -3.08 5.70
CA LEU A 32 -13.17 -4.50 5.66
C LEU A 32 -12.57 -5.30 6.82
N LEU A 33 -11.27 -5.12 7.08
CA LEU A 33 -10.56 -5.89 8.13
C LEU A 33 -11.07 -5.53 9.53
N LEU A 34 -11.26 -4.23 9.79
CA LEU A 34 -11.76 -3.77 11.07
C LEU A 34 -13.19 -4.25 11.32
N ASN A 35 -14.07 -4.14 10.32
CA ASN A 35 -15.44 -4.64 10.44
C ASN A 35 -15.49 -6.16 10.69
N ALA A 36 -14.56 -6.92 10.10
CA ALA A 36 -14.54 -8.38 10.24
C ALA A 36 -13.88 -8.87 11.53
N LEU A 37 -12.86 -8.17 12.05
CA LEU A 37 -11.96 -8.69 13.08
C LEU A 37 -11.93 -7.87 14.36
N GLN A 38 -12.23 -6.58 14.30
CA GLN A 38 -12.18 -5.71 15.49
C GLN A 38 -13.43 -5.92 16.35
N LYS A 39 -13.21 -6.18 17.64
CA LYS A 39 -14.28 -6.43 18.62
C LYS A 39 -14.90 -5.13 19.15
N ARG A 40 -14.13 -4.05 19.20
CA ARG A 40 -14.61 -2.73 19.61
C ARG A 40 -15.18 -1.96 18.44
N LYS A 41 -16.08 -1.02 18.72
CA LYS A 41 -16.57 -0.10 17.69
C LYS A 41 -15.39 0.67 17.09
N VAL A 42 -15.36 0.77 15.77
CA VAL A 42 -14.38 1.60 15.07
C VAL A 42 -15.04 2.95 14.79
N SER A 43 -14.45 4.02 15.30
CA SER A 43 -15.02 5.37 15.24
C SER A 43 -14.38 6.28 14.19
N GLY A 44 -13.28 5.84 13.57
CA GLY A 44 -12.67 6.58 12.47
C GLY A 44 -11.25 6.12 12.14
N ALA A 45 -10.65 6.81 11.18
CA ALA A 45 -9.27 6.63 10.76
C ALA A 45 -8.55 7.98 10.63
N SER A 46 -7.23 7.97 10.61
CA SER A 46 -6.42 9.17 10.43
C SER A 46 -5.09 8.87 9.80
N TYR A 47 -4.62 9.80 8.97
CA TYR A 47 -3.25 9.82 8.52
C TYR A 47 -2.43 10.76 9.38
N TRP A 48 -1.21 10.38 9.72
CA TRP A 48 -0.27 11.29 10.38
C TRP A 48 1.03 11.36 9.58
N TYR A 49 1.22 12.47 8.87
CA TYR A 49 2.45 12.72 8.13
C TYR A 49 3.49 13.30 9.09
N VAL A 50 4.29 12.42 9.71
CA VAL A 50 5.11 12.77 10.90
C VAL A 50 6.13 13.89 10.65
N ASP A 51 6.59 14.04 9.41
CA ASP A 51 7.55 15.10 9.03
C ASP A 51 6.87 16.44 8.71
N LYS A 52 5.54 16.49 8.64
CA LYS A 52 4.78 17.63 8.08
C LYS A 52 3.67 18.15 8.97
N ASP A 53 3.00 17.26 9.68
CA ASP A 53 1.82 17.56 10.47
C ASP A 53 2.12 17.36 11.95
N ASP A 54 1.83 18.37 12.76
CA ASP A 54 1.99 18.29 14.22
C ASP A 54 0.96 17.36 14.89
N SER A 55 -0.08 16.96 14.14
CA SER A 55 -1.14 16.07 14.63
C SER A 55 -1.79 15.24 13.53
N PRO A 56 -2.42 14.09 13.86
CA PRO A 56 -3.12 13.26 12.89
C PRO A 56 -4.29 13.98 12.21
N LEU A 57 -4.38 13.85 10.89
CA LEU A 57 -5.48 14.34 10.06
C LEU A 57 -6.57 13.28 9.94
N SER A 58 -7.78 13.63 10.34
CA SER A 58 -8.95 12.72 10.28
C SER A 58 -9.31 12.39 8.83
N VAL A 59 -9.63 11.11 8.60
CA VAL A 59 -10.18 10.62 7.33
C VAL A 59 -11.34 9.68 7.59
N GLU A 60 -12.30 9.68 6.66
CA GLU A 60 -13.48 8.83 6.74
C GLU A 60 -13.14 7.42 6.24
N LEU A 61 -13.63 6.42 6.96
CA LEU A 61 -13.60 5.05 6.46
C LEU A 61 -14.73 4.90 5.43
N PRO A 62 -14.45 4.32 4.26
CA PRO A 62 -15.45 4.10 3.23
C PRO A 62 -16.48 3.04 3.65
N ASP A 63 -17.63 3.06 2.99
CA ASP A 63 -18.70 2.08 3.18
C ASP A 63 -18.20 0.64 2.93
N ILE A 64 -18.74 -0.31 3.70
CA ILE A 64 -18.30 -1.71 3.67
C ILE A 64 -18.65 -2.38 2.34
N SER A 65 -19.82 -2.10 1.78
CA SER A 65 -20.26 -2.71 0.53
C SER A 65 -19.42 -2.19 -0.63
N GLU A 66 -19.24 -0.87 -0.73
CA GLU A 66 -18.39 -0.25 -1.75
C GLU A 66 -16.93 -0.72 -1.62
N SER A 67 -16.40 -0.76 -0.40
CA SER A 67 -15.05 -1.26 -0.14
C SER A 67 -14.86 -2.69 -0.60
N LYS A 68 -15.85 -3.56 -0.34
CA LYS A 68 -15.82 -4.96 -0.74
C LYS A 68 -15.81 -5.09 -2.26
N GLU A 69 -16.65 -4.32 -2.95
CA GLU A 69 -16.70 -4.32 -4.42
C GLU A 69 -15.36 -3.89 -5.03
N ASN A 70 -14.85 -2.73 -4.61
CA ASN A 70 -13.60 -2.16 -5.13
C ASN A 70 -12.40 -3.09 -4.91
N VAL A 71 -12.26 -3.65 -3.70
CA VAL A 71 -11.15 -4.56 -3.38
C VAL A 71 -11.28 -5.88 -4.14
N LEU A 72 -12.49 -6.45 -4.25
CA LEU A 72 -12.68 -7.72 -4.97
C LEU A 72 -12.48 -7.60 -6.48
N ASP A 73 -12.86 -6.48 -7.09
CA ASP A 73 -12.61 -6.25 -8.52
C ASP A 73 -11.11 -6.31 -8.83
N LEU A 74 -10.28 -5.58 -8.07
CA LEU A 74 -8.84 -5.62 -8.26
C LEU A 74 -8.24 -6.98 -7.87
N ALA A 75 -8.71 -7.60 -6.77
CA ALA A 75 -8.22 -8.91 -6.34
C ALA A 75 -8.44 -10.00 -7.40
N ARG A 76 -9.58 -9.96 -8.12
CA ARG A 76 -9.85 -10.89 -9.23
C ARG A 76 -8.88 -10.68 -10.39
N LYS A 77 -8.58 -9.43 -10.75
CA LYS A 77 -7.57 -9.09 -11.78
C LYS A 77 -6.19 -9.62 -11.39
N VAL A 78 -5.77 -9.40 -10.14
CA VAL A 78 -4.50 -9.91 -9.60
C VAL A 78 -4.46 -11.44 -9.62
N LYS A 79 -5.55 -12.11 -9.23
CA LYS A 79 -5.66 -13.57 -9.28
C LYS A 79 -5.45 -14.10 -10.70
N ILE A 80 -6.16 -13.54 -11.69
CA ILE A 80 -6.04 -13.94 -13.09
C ILE A 80 -4.62 -13.71 -13.62
N ALA A 81 -4.01 -12.56 -13.30
CA ALA A 81 -2.64 -12.26 -13.71
C ALA A 81 -1.64 -13.30 -13.17
N ARG A 82 -1.80 -13.72 -11.91
CA ARG A 82 -0.97 -14.76 -11.29
C ARG A 82 -1.19 -16.14 -11.92
N GLU A 83 -2.45 -16.54 -12.13
CA GLU A 83 -2.78 -17.84 -12.75
C GLU A 83 -2.24 -17.97 -14.17
N ARG A 84 -2.21 -16.86 -14.92
CA ARG A 84 -1.67 -16.81 -16.29
C ARG A 84 -0.18 -16.47 -16.36
N MET A 85 0.45 -16.16 -15.23
CA MET A 85 1.81 -15.61 -15.16
C MET A 85 2.01 -14.39 -16.08
N ALA A 86 0.96 -13.56 -16.22
CA ALA A 86 0.93 -12.44 -17.14
C ALA A 86 1.03 -11.12 -16.37
N PHE A 87 2.26 -10.62 -16.20
CA PHE A 87 2.57 -9.42 -15.41
C PHE A 87 2.87 -8.21 -16.31
N ASN A 88 1.85 -7.74 -17.02
CA ASN A 88 1.99 -6.62 -17.92
C ASN A 88 2.19 -5.31 -17.14
N CYS A 89 3.28 -4.60 -17.41
CA CYS A 89 3.50 -3.28 -16.84
C CYS A 89 2.51 -2.27 -17.44
N PHE A 90 1.90 -1.45 -16.58
CA PHE A 90 0.98 -0.38 -17.01
C PHE A 90 1.66 0.64 -17.94
N TYR A 91 2.97 0.84 -17.82
CA TYR A 91 3.76 1.72 -18.67
C TYR A 91 4.20 1.07 -19.99
N GLY A 92 3.76 -0.16 -20.28
CA GLY A 92 4.07 -0.90 -21.50
C GLY A 92 5.36 -1.74 -21.42
N PRO A 93 5.81 -2.31 -22.55
CA PRO A 93 6.91 -3.27 -22.60
C PRO A 93 8.27 -2.76 -22.11
N GLY A 94 8.50 -1.44 -22.13
CA GLY A 94 9.74 -0.83 -21.65
C GLY A 94 9.83 -0.64 -20.13
N GLY A 95 8.82 -1.11 -19.39
CA GLY A 95 8.79 -1.06 -17.93
C GLY A 95 8.66 0.36 -17.36
N CYS A 96 8.57 0.45 -16.03
CA CYS A 96 8.62 1.73 -15.33
C CYS A 96 10.03 2.00 -14.76
N PHE A 97 10.26 3.19 -14.22
CA PHE A 97 11.56 3.54 -13.62
C PHE A 97 11.96 2.59 -12.48
N ALA A 98 11.00 1.96 -11.80
CA ALA A 98 11.27 1.00 -10.74
C ALA A 98 11.61 -0.39 -11.30
N CYS A 99 11.05 -0.82 -12.43
CA CYS A 99 11.33 -2.13 -13.04
C CYS A 99 12.70 -2.17 -13.74
N ARG A 100 13.05 -1.10 -14.46
CA ARG A 100 14.23 -1.07 -15.34
C ARG A 100 15.55 -1.47 -14.65
N PRO A 101 15.86 -1.03 -13.41
CA PRO A 101 17.07 -1.48 -12.72
C PRO A 101 17.10 -3.00 -12.51
N PHE A 102 15.97 -3.61 -12.12
CA PHE A 102 15.89 -5.06 -11.92
C PHE A 102 15.96 -5.83 -13.24
N GLU A 103 15.37 -5.31 -14.33
CA GLU A 103 15.49 -5.92 -15.66
C GLU A 103 16.95 -5.95 -16.15
N LYS A 104 17.73 -4.91 -15.84
CA LYS A 104 19.16 -4.88 -16.14
C LYS A 104 19.95 -5.90 -15.32
N ILE A 105 19.60 -6.09 -14.06
CA ILE A 105 20.17 -7.17 -13.22
C ILE A 105 19.87 -8.54 -13.85
N ILE A 106 18.60 -8.81 -14.17
CA ILE A 106 18.16 -10.11 -14.74
C ILE A 106 18.80 -10.39 -16.10
N SER A 107 19.00 -9.35 -16.92
CA SER A 107 19.61 -9.48 -18.25
C SER A 107 21.15 -9.50 -18.24
N GLY A 108 21.78 -9.45 -17.07
CA GLY A 108 23.25 -9.46 -16.93
C GLY A 108 23.93 -8.15 -17.35
N GLN A 109 23.17 -7.06 -17.43
CA GLN A 109 23.67 -5.71 -17.72
C GLN A 109 24.08 -4.95 -16.45
N ALA A 110 23.96 -5.57 -15.28
CA ALA A 110 24.39 -5.01 -14.01
C ALA A 110 25.44 -5.93 -13.36
N GLU A 111 26.39 -5.32 -12.64
CA GLU A 111 27.43 -6.04 -11.92
C GLU A 111 27.12 -6.06 -10.42
N PHE A 112 27.12 -7.25 -9.81
CA PHE A 112 26.95 -7.40 -8.37
C PHE A 112 28.22 -6.96 -7.63
N VAL A 113 28.08 -6.04 -6.67
CA VAL A 113 29.22 -5.43 -5.95
C VAL A 113 29.26 -5.80 -4.46
N GLY A 114 28.34 -6.64 -3.99
CA GLY A 114 28.31 -7.13 -2.62
C GLY A 114 27.01 -6.81 -1.87
N LEU A 115 27.04 -6.99 -0.55
CA LEU A 115 25.91 -6.72 0.34
C LEU A 115 26.09 -5.36 1.03
N GLY A 116 25.02 -4.57 1.05
CA GLY A 116 24.97 -3.32 1.83
C GLY A 116 24.72 -3.57 3.32
N GLU A 117 24.71 -2.50 4.12
CA GLU A 117 24.58 -2.54 5.58
C GLU A 117 23.33 -3.31 6.08
N TYR A 118 22.27 -3.36 5.28
CA TYR A 118 21.02 -4.06 5.61
C TYR A 118 20.85 -5.39 4.87
N ASN A 119 21.95 -6.07 4.50
CA ASN A 119 21.95 -7.31 3.70
C ASN A 119 21.24 -7.19 2.34
N GLN A 120 21.13 -5.97 1.81
CA GLN A 120 20.62 -5.73 0.47
C GLN A 120 21.70 -6.05 -0.56
N GLU A 121 21.36 -6.77 -1.63
CA GLU A 121 22.27 -6.97 -2.76
C GLU A 121 22.46 -5.65 -3.51
N MET A 122 23.72 -5.26 -3.70
CA MET A 122 24.09 -4.02 -4.38
C MET A 122 24.57 -4.33 -5.79
N TYR A 123 24.11 -3.53 -6.75
CA TYR A 123 24.47 -3.65 -8.16
C TYR A 123 24.88 -2.29 -8.73
N ILE A 124 25.86 -2.29 -9.63
CA ILE A 124 26.18 -1.14 -10.49
C ILE A 124 25.66 -1.40 -11.91
N ILE A 125 25.14 -0.37 -12.56
CA ILE A 125 24.43 -0.39 -13.85
C ILE A 125 25.06 0.59 -14.82
#